data_AF-A0A813TZE1-F1
#
_entry.id   AF-A0A813TZE1-F1
#
_cell.length_a   1.000
_cell.length_b   1.000
_cell.length_c   1.000
_cell.angle_alpha   90.00
_cell.angle_beta   90.00
_cell.angle_gamma   90.00
#
_symmetry.space_group_name_H-M   'P 1'
#
loop_
_entity.id
_entity.type
_entity.pdbx_description
1 polymer ?
#
loop_
_entity_poly.entity_id
_entity_poly.type
_entity_poly.pdbx_seq_one_letter_code
_entity_poly.pdbx_strand_id
1 'polypeptide(L)'
;MYRQTPSTFYLLCSVIASFIHLTIAMSTRILMVGFDNDLTSSSLIWCKARQFIIATYAPLGLTFASLAIFDQFLVTSGNVRLRQFSNMENTHRIVVAFIIFWHIHSVPFLVYNQIRLL
;
A
#
# COMPACT_ATOMS: atom_id res chain seq x y z
N MET A 1 -13.90 -24.10 4.65
CA MET A 1 -14.72 -23.54 3.56
C MET A 1 -14.27 -22.10 3.28
N TYR A 2 -13.07 -21.92 2.72
CA TYR A 2 -12.55 -20.61 2.31
C TYR A 2 -13.11 -20.31 0.92
N ARG A 3 -14.29 -19.69 0.86
CA ARG A 3 -14.78 -19.12 -0.40
C ARG A 3 -13.88 -17.93 -0.71
N GLN A 4 -13.18 -17.96 -1.84
CA GLN A 4 -12.43 -16.81 -2.36
C GLN A 4 -13.41 -15.68 -2.66
N THR A 5 -13.75 -14.89 -1.64
CA THR A 5 -14.56 -13.69 -1.82
C THR A 5 -13.66 -12.52 -2.20
N PRO A 6 -14.11 -11.63 -3.09
CA PRO A 6 -13.37 -10.43 -3.46
C PRO A 6 -12.87 -9.61 -2.27
N SER A 7 -13.72 -9.41 -1.25
CA SER A 7 -13.35 -8.77 0.02
C SER A 7 -12.12 -9.41 0.70
N THR A 8 -12.03 -10.74 0.74
CA THR A 8 -10.88 -11.43 1.33
C THR A 8 -9.60 -11.20 0.53
N PHE A 9 -9.71 -11.11 -0.80
CA PHE A 9 -8.58 -10.79 -1.67
C PHE A 9 -8.07 -9.37 -1.42
N TYR A 10 -8.97 -8.39 -1.31
CA TYR A 10 -8.59 -7.01 -0.95
C TYR A 10 -7.91 -6.96 0.43
N LEU A 11 -8.41 -7.70 1.42
CA LEU A 11 -7.76 -7.78 2.74
C LEU A 11 -6.36 -8.39 2.67
N LEU A 12 -6.18 -9.47 1.89
CA LEU A 12 -4.85 -10.04 1.68
C LEU A 12 -3.88 -9.03 1.07
N CYS A 13 -4.31 -8.32 0.02
CA CYS A 13 -3.50 -7.26 -0.59
C CYS A 13 -3.18 -6.12 0.41
N SER A 14 -4.15 -5.73 1.24
CA SER A 14 -3.95 -4.73 2.29
C SER A 14 -2.89 -5.17 3.31
N VAL A 15 -2.96 -6.41 3.78
CA VAL A 15 -2.01 -6.97 4.75
C VAL A 15 -0.61 -7.05 4.14
N ILE A 16 -0.47 -7.49 2.88
CA ILE A 16 0.82 -7.53 2.19
C ILE A 16 1.42 -6.12 2.08
N ALA A 17 0.64 -5.13 1.65
CA ALA A 17 1.09 -3.75 1.54
C ALA A 17 1.50 -3.16 2.90
N SER A 18 0.69 -3.41 3.93
CA SER A 18 0.95 -2.95 5.30
C SER A 18 2.20 -3.60 5.89
N PHE A 19 2.43 -4.89 5.59
CA PHE A 19 3.63 -5.60 6.01
C PHE A 19 4.89 -4.99 5.38
N ILE A 20 4.90 -4.75 4.06
CA ILE A 20 6.01 -4.09 3.36
C ILE A 20 6.29 -2.71 3.97
N HIS A 21 5.23 -1.92 4.20
CA HIS A 21 5.34 -0.61 4.82
C HIS A 21 5.97 -0.70 6.23
N LEU A 22 5.48 -1.61 7.06
CA LEU A 22 5.95 -1.80 8.44
C LEU A 22 7.41 -2.23 8.48
N THR A 23 7.83 -3.18 7.63
CA THR A 23 9.22 -3.63 7.56
C THR A 23 10.14 -2.45 7.28
N ILE A 24 9.87 -1.65 6.26
CA ILE A 24 10.76 -0.53 5.88
C ILE A 24 10.71 0.61 6.90
N ALA A 25 9.54 0.94 7.43
CA ALA A 25 9.39 1.96 8.47
C ALA A 25 10.18 1.58 9.74
N MET A 26 10.06 0.33 10.19
CA MET A 26 10.71 -0.15 11.41
C MET A 26 12.21 -0.37 11.23
N SER A 27 12.66 -0.93 10.10
CA SER A 27 14.10 -1.06 9.81
C SER A 27 14.81 0.30 9.90
N THR A 28 14.21 1.34 9.33
CA THR A 28 14.79 2.69 9.44
C THR A 28 14.87 3.17 10.88
N ARG A 29 13.80 2.96 11.66
CA ARG A 29 13.74 3.42 13.05
C ARG A 29 14.75 2.69 13.94
N ILE A 30 14.92 1.39 13.75
CA ILE A 30 15.91 0.58 14.48
C ILE A 30 17.32 1.06 14.16
N LEU A 31 17.62 1.37 12.90
CA LEU A 31 18.92 1.86 12.48
C LEU A 31 19.25 3.25 13.05
N MET A 32 18.29 4.18 13.04
CA MET A 32 18.50 5.52 13.59
C MET A 32 18.60 5.52 15.12
N VAL A 33 17.66 4.87 15.82
CA VAL A 33 17.58 4.91 17.30
C VAL A 33 18.50 3.89 17.96
N GLY A 34 18.68 2.72 17.35
CA GLY A 34 19.41 1.60 17.94
C GLY A 34 20.91 1.59 17.62
N PHE A 35 21.33 2.21 16.52
CA PHE A 35 22.72 2.18 16.06
C PHE A 35 23.37 3.56 15.91
N ASP A 36 22.64 4.65 16.22
CA ASP A 36 23.07 6.05 16.02
C ASP A 36 23.60 6.31 14.59
N ASN A 37 23.17 5.48 13.63
CA ASN A 37 23.72 5.48 12.28
C ASN A 37 22.67 6.05 11.33
N ASP A 38 22.88 7.30 10.92
CA ASP A 38 22.03 7.98 9.94
C ASP A 38 22.29 7.44 8.52
N LEU A 39 21.74 6.26 8.22
CA LEU A 39 21.69 5.72 6.85
C LEU A 39 20.99 6.68 5.87
N THR A 40 20.14 7.57 6.39
CA THR A 40 19.49 8.64 5.62
C THR A 40 20.50 9.67 5.12
N SER A 41 21.57 9.92 5.87
CA SER A 41 22.69 10.79 5.49
C SER A 41 23.80 10.01 4.75
N SER A 42 23.95 8.71 5.04
CA SER A 42 24.98 7.86 4.43
C SER A 42 24.62 7.40 3.01
N SER A 43 23.34 7.13 2.72
CA SER A 43 22.90 6.63 1.41
C SER A 43 21.67 7.35 0.88
N LEU A 44 21.90 8.22 -0.10
CA LEU A 44 20.86 8.86 -0.93
C LEU A 44 19.87 7.85 -1.52
N ILE A 45 20.37 6.69 -1.93
CA ILE A 45 19.57 5.62 -2.54
C ILE A 45 18.59 5.07 -1.51
N TRP A 46 19.04 4.82 -0.28
CA TRP A 46 18.17 4.33 0.80
C TRP A 46 17.11 5.35 1.19
N CYS A 47 17.48 6.62 1.33
CA CYS A 47 16.54 7.70 1.64
C CYS A 47 15.43 7.81 0.59
N LYS A 48 15.79 7.82 -0.71
CA LYS A 48 14.84 7.88 -1.82
C LYS A 48 13.92 6.65 -1.89
N ALA A 49 14.49 5.45 -1.79
CA ALA A 49 13.73 4.21 -1.83
C ALA A 49 12.74 4.12 -0.66
N ARG A 50 13.18 4.48 0.55
CA ARG A 50 12.33 4.52 1.74
C ARG A 50 11.13 5.45 1.57
N GLN A 51 11.37 6.69 1.14
CA GLN A 51 10.30 7.68 0.95
C GLN A 51 9.29 7.20 -0.10
N PHE A 52 9.78 6.65 -1.21
CA PHE A 52 8.92 6.07 -2.25
C PHE A 52 8.07 4.91 -1.71
N ILE A 53 8.67 3.97 -0.99
CA ILE A 53 7.95 2.82 -0.43
C ILE A 53 6.91 3.28 0.60
N ILE A 54 7.26 4.20 1.49
CA ILE A 54 6.31 4.72 2.49
C ILE A 54 5.15 5.45 1.81
N ALA A 55 5.44 6.33 0.85
CA ALA A 55 4.43 7.07 0.10
C ALA A 55 3.54 6.16 -0.76
N THR A 56 4.05 5.01 -1.22
CA THR A 56 3.26 4.05 -2.01
C THR A 56 2.44 3.12 -1.13
N TYR A 57 3.09 2.36 -0.24
CA TYR A 57 2.49 1.18 0.38
C TYR A 57 1.58 1.51 1.57
N ALA A 58 1.81 2.64 2.25
CA ALA A 58 0.91 3.09 3.32
C ALA A 58 -0.50 3.43 2.80
N PRO A 59 -0.68 4.34 1.83
CA PRO A 59 -2.01 4.62 1.30
C PRO A 59 -2.59 3.44 0.51
N LEU A 60 -1.76 2.64 -0.15
CA LEU A 60 -2.19 1.46 -0.89
C LEU A 60 -2.83 0.41 0.04
N GLY A 61 -2.25 0.16 1.21
CA GLY A 61 -2.87 -0.67 2.25
C GLY A 61 -4.23 -0.15 2.71
N LEU A 62 -4.34 1.17 2.97
CA LEU A 62 -5.60 1.82 3.34
C LEU A 62 -6.66 1.70 2.23
N THR A 63 -6.28 1.89 0.96
CA THR A 63 -7.22 1.76 -0.17
C THR A 63 -7.75 0.35 -0.33
N PHE A 64 -6.93 -0.68 -0.10
CA PHE A 64 -7.41 -2.05 -0.17
C PHE A 64 -8.28 -2.43 1.03
N ALA A 65 -7.94 -1.94 2.22
CA ALA A 65 -8.81 -2.11 3.39
C ALA A 65 -10.18 -1.45 3.18
N SER A 66 -10.24 -0.23 2.64
CA SER A 66 -11.51 0.45 2.36
C SER A 66 -12.31 -0.22 1.26
N LEU A 67 -11.65 -0.71 0.19
CA LEU A 67 -12.31 -1.50 -0.86
C LEU A 67 -12.87 -2.83 -0.33
N ALA A 68 -12.17 -3.49 0.61
CA ALA A 68 -12.68 -4.71 1.23
C ALA A 68 -13.99 -4.47 2.01
N ILE A 69 -14.08 -3.34 2.72
CA ILE A 69 -15.28 -2.92 3.46
C ILE A 69 -16.39 -2.57 2.47
N PHE A 70 -16.06 -1.84 1.40
CA PHE A 70 -17.04 -1.49 0.36
C PHE A 70 -17.60 -2.73 -0.33
N ASP A 71 -16.75 -3.69 -0.68
CA ASP A 71 -17.17 -4.97 -1.26
C ASP A 71 -18.07 -5.76 -0.28
N GLN A 72 -17.70 -5.81 1.00
CA GLN A 72 -18.52 -6.45 2.02
C GLN A 72 -19.89 -5.77 2.17
N PHE A 73 -19.94 -4.44 2.12
CA PHE A 73 -21.19 -3.68 2.13
C PHE A 73 -22.08 -4.01 0.92
N LEU A 74 -21.50 -4.09 -0.28
CA LEU A 74 -22.23 -4.48 -1.49
C LEU A 74 -22.80 -5.89 -1.40
N VAL A 75 -22.03 -6.84 -0.86
CA VAL A 75 -22.45 -8.24 -0.69
C VAL A 75 -23.54 -8.40 0.37
N THR A 76 -23.48 -7.63 1.47
CA THR A 76 -24.50 -7.63 2.52
C THR A 76 -25.79 -6.93 2.09
N SER A 77 -25.74 -6.04 1.09
CA SER A 77 -26.92 -5.35 0.59
C SER A 77 -27.93 -6.32 -0.05
N GLY A 78 -29.23 -6.13 0.21
CA GLY A 78 -30.29 -6.97 -0.34
C GLY A 78 -30.54 -6.79 -1.84
N ASN A 79 -29.80 -5.89 -2.51
CA ASN A 79 -30.01 -5.58 -3.92
C ASN A 79 -29.12 -6.46 -4.81
N VAL A 80 -29.75 -7.33 -5.61
CA VAL A 80 -29.06 -8.29 -6.49
C VAL A 80 -28.12 -7.60 -7.49
N ARG A 81 -28.47 -6.41 -8.00
CA ARG A 81 -27.59 -5.65 -8.92
C ARG A 81 -26.30 -5.20 -8.25
N LEU A 82 -26.35 -4.80 -6.97
CA LEU A 82 -25.17 -4.38 -6.23
C LEU A 82 -24.26 -5.57 -5.90
N ARG A 83 -24.85 -6.72 -5.61
CA ARG A 83 -24.11 -7.95 -5.36
C ARG A 83 -23.37 -8.47 -6.60
N GLN A 84 -23.90 -8.24 -7.80
CA GLN A 84 -23.23 -8.58 -9.07
C GLN A 84 -21.99 -7.72 -9.36
N PHE A 85 -21.83 -6.56 -8.73
CA PHE A 85 -20.60 -5.77 -8.84
C PHE A 85 -19.41 -6.41 -8.13
N SER A 86 -19.65 -7.23 -7.10
CA SER A 86 -18.64 -8.01 -6.38
C SER A 86 -18.21 -9.23 -7.21
N ASN A 87 -17.52 -8.96 -8.32
CA ASN A 87 -16.94 -9.96 -9.21
C ASN A 87 -15.42 -9.99 -9.08
N MET A 88 -14.86 -11.20 -9.06
CA MET A 88 -13.42 -11.42 -8.89
C MET A 88 -12.60 -10.85 -10.06
N GLU A 89 -13.14 -10.86 -11.28
CA GLU A 89 -12.48 -10.30 -12.46
C GLU A 89 -12.27 -8.78 -12.36
N ASN A 90 -13.30 -8.07 -11.92
CA ASN A 90 -13.24 -6.63 -11.68
C ASN A 90 -12.30 -6.29 -10.52
N THR A 91 -12.28 -7.16 -9.51
CA THR A 91 -11.43 -6.98 -8.34
C THR A 91 -9.95 -6.95 -8.69
N HIS A 92 -9.49 -7.89 -9.53
CA HIS A 92 -8.11 -7.87 -10.02
C HIS A 92 -7.81 -6.60 -10.83
N ARG A 93 -8.72 -6.18 -11.71
CA ARG A 93 -8.55 -4.95 -12.51
C ARG A 93 -8.45 -3.71 -11.62
N ILE A 94 -9.28 -3.61 -10.59
CA ILE A 94 -9.29 -2.50 -9.62
C ILE A 94 -7.98 -2.49 -8.82
N VAL A 95 -7.56 -3.65 -8.29
CA VAL A 95 -6.30 -3.77 -7.54
C VAL A 95 -5.11 -3.33 -8.40
N VAL A 96 -5.00 -3.82 -9.63
CA VAL A 96 -3.93 -3.42 -10.56
C VAL A 96 -3.98 -1.93 -10.87
N ALA A 97 -5.16 -1.36 -11.10
CA ALA A 97 -5.31 0.07 -11.37
C ALA A 97 -4.82 0.93 -10.19
N PHE A 98 -5.18 0.58 -8.94
CA PHE A 98 -4.72 1.30 -7.75
C PHE A 98 -3.21 1.13 -7.50
N ILE A 99 -2.63 -0.05 -7.78
CA ILE A 99 -1.17 -0.25 -7.70
C ILE A 99 -0.45 0.69 -8.65
N ILE A 100 -0.89 0.75 -9.91
CA ILE A 100 -0.30 1.63 -10.92
C ILE A 100 -0.46 3.10 -10.52
N PHE A 101 -1.66 3.49 -10.09
CA PHE A 101 -1.96 4.85 -9.65
C PHE A 101 -1.04 5.30 -8.51
N TRP A 102 -0.91 4.49 -7.45
CA TRP A 102 -0.09 4.83 -6.30
C TRP A 102 1.41 4.82 -6.62
N HIS A 103 1.88 3.94 -7.51
CA HIS A 103 3.25 3.99 -7.99
C HIS A 103 3.54 5.27 -8.75
N ILE A 104 2.68 5.65 -9.70
CA ILE A 104 2.83 6.91 -10.46
C ILE A 104 2.78 8.11 -9.52
N HIS A 105 1.84 8.13 -8.56
CA HIS A 105 1.73 9.18 -7.55
C HIS A 105 2.98 9.29 -6.67
N SER A 106 3.68 8.18 -6.45
CA SER A 106 4.88 8.14 -5.59
C SER A 106 6.17 8.49 -6.33
N VAL A 107 6.19 8.43 -7.67
CA VAL A 107 7.37 8.79 -8.49
C VAL A 107 7.92 10.20 -8.21
N PRO A 108 7.10 11.27 -8.06
CA PRO A 108 7.59 12.59 -7.70
C PRO A 108 8.46 12.63 -6.43
N PHE A 109 8.19 11.75 -5.45
CA PHE A 109 9.00 11.66 -4.23
C PHE A 109 10.42 11.16 -4.48
N LEU A 110 10.68 10.45 -5.59
CA LEU A 110 12.04 10.06 -5.98
C LEU A 110 12.85 11.23 -6.56
N VAL A 111 12.17 12.18 -7.20
CA VAL A 111 12.79 13.30 -7.92
C VAL A 111 13.01 14.50 -6.99
N TYR A 112 12.02 14.82 -6.15
CA TYR A 112 12.06 16.01 -5.28
C TYR A 112 12.94 15.86 -4.03
N ASN A 113 13.22 14.63 -3.57
CA ASN A 113 14.09 14.40 -2.41
C ASN A 113 15.59 14.48 -2.79
N GLN A 114 16.02 15.61 -3.35
CA GLN A 114 17.42 16.02 -3.33
C GLN A 114 17.70 16.60 -1.94
N ILE A 115 18.62 15.98 -1.21
CA ILE A 115 19.02 16.37 0.15
C ILE A 115 19.36 17.88 0.16
N ARG A 116 18.68 18.66 1.01
CA ARG A 116 19.23 19.94 1.48
C ARG A 116 20.46 19.59 2.31
N LEU A 117 21.65 19.73 1.71
CA LEU A 117 22.88 19.91 2.46
C LEU A 117 22.77 21.30 3.12
N LEU A 118 22.49 21.32 4.41
CA LEU A 118 22.77 22.44 5.30
C LEU A 118 23.95 22.05 6.17
#